data_AF-A0A966J8V8-F1
#
_entry.id   AF-A0A966J8V8-F1
#
_cell.length_a   1.000
_cell.length_b   1.000
_cell.length_c   1.000
_cell.angle_alpha   90.00
_cell.angle_beta   90.00
_cell.angle_gamma   90.00
#
_symmetry.space_group_name_H-M   'P 1'
#
loop_
_entity.id
_entity.type
_entity.pdbx_description
1 polymer ?
#
loop_
_entity_poly.entity_id
_entity_poly.type
_entity_poly.pdbx_seq_one_letter_code
_entity_poly.pdbx_strand_id
1 'polypeptide(L)'
;AWPIAAATAAVGIVAKLALRVKRANVLNPAAAALVASYYLFDTGQNWWGALPELPTPWIAAVLATGGFITWRLNKLPLVFAFLGVHFTLATIAAFVGDPAHVAELYRAPDVHMALFFAGFMATDPPTSPPKPRDQLVFGGIAALASFALFMAVGAVYFLLGGLLVANLWEGGRKWQRVRRESDQRRLQGRDQRPRVRTHPLGADRTPRE
;
A
#
# COMPACT_ATOMS: atom_id res chain seq x y z
N ALA A 1 4.15 20.77 20.05
CA ALA A 1 3.36 19.70 19.40
C ALA A 1 2.80 20.10 18.02
N TRP A 2 2.10 21.23 17.87
CA TRP A 2 1.46 21.59 16.59
C TRP A 2 2.41 21.85 15.39
N PRO A 3 3.64 22.41 15.53
CA PRO A 3 4.52 22.63 14.39
C PRO A 3 5.06 21.33 13.79
N ILE A 4 5.28 20.31 14.64
CA ILE A 4 5.72 18.97 14.21
C ILE A 4 4.58 18.28 13.46
N ALA A 5 3.35 18.35 13.95
CA ALA A 5 2.18 17.82 13.23
C ALA A 5 1.99 18.51 11.87
N ALA A 6 2.18 19.83 11.79
CA ALA A 6 2.12 20.58 10.53
C ALA A 6 3.24 20.17 9.56
N ALA A 7 4.47 19.98 10.05
CA ALA A 7 5.59 19.50 9.25
C ALA A 7 5.37 18.07 8.74
N THR A 8 4.86 17.17 9.59
CA THR A 8 4.45 15.80 9.21
C THR A 8 3.40 15.84 8.10
N ALA A 9 2.37 16.68 8.23
CA ALA A 9 1.37 16.86 7.19
C ALA A 9 1.98 17.38 5.87
N ALA A 10 2.90 18.35 5.94
CA ALA A 10 3.61 18.87 4.77
C ALA A 10 4.45 17.79 4.08
N VAL A 11 5.19 16.96 4.82
CA VAL A 11 5.94 15.83 4.27
C VAL A 11 4.99 14.82 3.62
N GLY A 12 3.84 14.53 4.23
CA GLY A 12 2.80 13.68 3.63
C GLY A 12 2.25 14.23 2.32
N ILE A 13 2.02 15.54 2.25
CA ILE A 13 1.60 16.23 1.02
C ILE A 13 2.71 16.14 -0.04
N VAL A 14 3.97 16.38 0.31
CA VAL A 14 5.10 16.27 -0.61
C VAL A 14 5.27 14.83 -1.12
N ALA A 15 5.24 13.83 -0.23
CA ALA A 15 5.32 12.41 -0.62
C ALA A 15 4.16 12.03 -1.56
N LYS A 16 2.94 12.49 -1.26
CA LYS A 16 1.76 12.32 -2.11
C LYS A 16 1.96 12.93 -3.49
N LEU A 17 2.64 14.07 -3.60
CA LEU A 17 2.88 14.78 -4.86
C LEU A 17 4.05 14.19 -5.65
N ALA A 18 5.11 13.77 -4.97
CA ALA A 18 6.34 13.26 -5.58
C ALA A 18 6.23 11.80 -6.03
N LEU A 19 5.49 10.95 -5.31
CA LEU A 19 5.44 9.49 -5.55
C LEU A 19 4.09 9.07 -6.13
N ARG A 20 3.90 9.31 -7.44
CA ARG A 20 2.68 8.96 -8.19
C ARG A 20 2.97 8.11 -9.42
N VAL A 21 2.09 7.14 -9.68
CA VAL A 21 1.99 6.47 -10.98
C VAL A 21 0.69 6.95 -11.64
N LYS A 22 0.82 7.79 -12.68
CA LYS A 22 -0.28 8.57 -13.27
C LYS A 22 -1.01 9.43 -12.22
N ARG A 23 -2.30 9.19 -12.00
CA ARG A 23 -3.16 9.92 -11.04
C ARG A 23 -3.25 9.24 -9.65
N ALA A 24 -2.62 8.07 -9.46
CA ALA A 24 -2.68 7.31 -8.21
C ALA A 24 -1.38 7.45 -7.42
N ASN A 25 -1.49 7.65 -6.11
CA ASN A 25 -0.34 7.66 -5.20
C ASN A 25 0.25 6.26 -5.10
N VAL A 26 1.57 6.18 -5.06
CA VAL A 26 2.29 4.91 -4.87
C VAL A 26 2.25 4.50 -3.40
N LEU A 27 2.59 5.43 -2.51
CA LEU A 27 2.63 5.23 -1.07
C LEU A 27 1.38 5.78 -0.39
N ASN A 28 0.99 5.15 0.72
CA ASN A 28 0.07 5.75 1.67
C ASN A 28 0.74 7.03 2.23
N PRO A 29 0.19 8.23 1.96
CA PRO A 29 0.84 9.48 2.31
C PRO A 29 0.85 9.72 3.82
N ALA A 30 -0.13 9.21 4.56
CA ALA A 30 -0.13 9.29 6.03
C ALA A 30 0.97 8.39 6.60
N ALA A 31 1.10 7.16 6.11
CA ALA A 31 2.16 6.26 6.56
C ALA A 31 3.56 6.82 6.25
N ALA A 32 3.77 7.36 5.04
CA ALA A 32 5.04 7.97 4.65
C ALA A 32 5.39 9.18 5.52
N ALA A 33 4.40 10.04 5.79
CA ALA A 33 4.57 11.19 6.68
C ALA A 33 4.96 10.77 8.10
N LEU A 34 4.26 9.80 8.68
CA LEU A 34 4.47 9.34 10.04
C LEU A 34 5.86 8.70 10.20
N VAL A 35 6.26 7.82 9.27
CA VAL A 35 7.62 7.24 9.27
C VAL A 35 8.68 8.33 9.12
N ALA A 36 8.51 9.27 8.20
CA ALA A 36 9.45 10.37 8.03
C ALA A 36 9.52 11.27 9.28
N SER A 37 8.39 11.53 9.93
CA SER A 37 8.35 12.36 11.14
C SER A 37 9.11 11.76 12.31
N TYR A 38 9.15 10.43 12.40
CA TYR A 38 9.98 9.73 13.38
C TYR A 38 11.46 10.01 13.13
N TYR A 39 11.96 9.79 11.91
CA TYR A 39 13.38 10.01 11.60
C TYR A 39 13.81 11.49 11.59
N LEU A 40 12.89 12.41 11.26
CA LEU A 40 13.21 13.84 11.16
C LEU A 40 13.10 14.58 12.49
N PHE A 41 12.17 14.17 13.36
CA PHE A 41 11.84 14.92 14.58
C PHE A 41 11.96 14.07 15.85
N ASP A 42 12.32 12.79 15.74
CA ASP A 42 12.42 11.84 16.84
C ASP A 42 11.12 11.76 17.66
N THR A 43 9.97 11.84 16.97
CA THR A 43 8.65 11.78 17.60
C THR A 43 7.85 10.55 17.19
N GLY A 44 7.42 9.76 18.17
CA GLY A 44 6.40 8.74 18.01
C GLY A 44 5.01 9.35 18.07
N GLN A 45 4.46 9.77 16.93
CA GLN A 45 3.10 10.30 16.87
C GLN A 45 2.08 9.18 17.13
N ASN A 46 1.10 9.43 17.98
CA ASN A 46 -0.01 8.50 18.20
C ASN A 46 -0.95 8.52 16.98
N TRP A 47 -0.73 7.57 16.07
CA TRP A 47 -1.45 7.49 14.79
C TRP A 47 -2.64 6.54 14.82
N TRP A 48 -2.76 5.70 15.85
CA TRP A 48 -3.87 4.78 16.08
C TRP A 48 -4.94 5.39 16.99
N GLY A 49 -4.94 6.71 17.16
CA GLY A 49 -6.00 7.45 17.83
C GLY A 49 -6.11 7.19 19.33
N ALA A 50 -5.01 6.81 19.98
CA ALA A 50 -4.99 6.50 21.42
C ALA A 50 -6.06 5.47 21.83
N LEU A 51 -6.37 4.51 20.94
CA LEU A 51 -7.39 3.48 21.19
C LEU A 51 -7.36 2.86 22.60
N PRO A 52 -6.20 2.48 23.18
CA PRO A 52 -6.15 1.95 24.55
C PRO A 52 -6.68 2.90 25.63
N GLU A 53 -6.65 4.21 25.39
CA GLU A 53 -7.10 5.25 26.33
C GLU A 53 -8.59 5.55 26.21
N LEU A 54 -9.27 5.00 25.19
CA LEU A 54 -10.70 5.19 24.98
C LEU A 54 -11.52 4.22 25.86
N PRO A 55 -12.69 4.65 26.38
CA PRO A 55 -13.63 3.73 27.00
C PRO A 55 -14.05 2.60 26.02
N THR A 56 -14.24 1.39 26.55
CA THR A 56 -14.54 0.18 25.76
C THR A 56 -15.62 0.35 24.68
N PRO A 57 -16.74 1.06 24.92
CA PRO A 57 -17.75 1.27 23.86
C PRO A 57 -17.21 2.01 22.63
N TRP A 58 -16.29 2.94 22.81
CA TRP A 58 -15.68 3.71 21.71
C TRP A 58 -14.65 2.89 20.95
N ILE A 59 -13.88 2.04 21.63
CA ILE A 59 -13.01 1.05 20.97
C ILE A 59 -13.86 0.13 20.08
N ALA A 60 -14.94 -0.43 20.64
CA ALA A 60 -15.85 -1.30 19.89
C ALA A 60 -16.46 -0.58 18.68
N ALA A 61 -16.86 0.69 18.82
CA ALA A 61 -17.40 1.49 17.71
C ALA A 61 -16.38 1.71 16.59
N VAL A 62 -15.12 2.03 16.93
CA VAL A 62 -14.05 2.19 15.93
C VAL A 62 -13.75 0.87 15.22
N LEU A 63 -13.65 -0.24 15.96
CA LEU A 63 -13.39 -1.56 15.37
C LEU A 63 -14.56 -2.03 14.50
N ALA A 64 -15.79 -1.82 14.92
CA ALA A 64 -16.99 -2.12 14.13
C ALA A 64 -17.04 -1.28 12.85
N THR A 65 -16.65 0.00 12.92
CA THR A 65 -16.56 0.88 11.75
C THR A 65 -15.49 0.39 10.78
N GLY A 66 -14.30 -0.01 11.28
CA GLY A 66 -13.25 -0.60 10.45
C GLY A 66 -13.70 -1.90 9.79
N GLY A 67 -14.36 -2.79 10.53
CA GLY A 67 -14.94 -4.02 9.99
C GLY A 67 -16.00 -3.74 8.92
N PHE A 68 -16.90 -2.80 9.17
CA PHE A 68 -17.93 -2.38 8.22
C PHE A 68 -17.34 -1.80 6.94
N ILE A 69 -16.38 -0.88 7.04
CA ILE A 69 -15.73 -0.26 5.88
C ILE A 69 -14.99 -1.31 5.05
N THR A 70 -14.22 -2.20 5.69
CA THR A 70 -13.46 -3.22 4.97
C THR A 70 -14.34 -4.26 4.31
N TRP A 71 -15.46 -4.63 4.91
CA TRP A 71 -16.51 -5.42 4.26
C TRP A 71 -17.11 -4.67 3.06
N ARG A 72 -17.53 -3.42 3.27
CA ARG A 72 -18.20 -2.60 2.25
C ARG A 72 -17.32 -2.29 1.05
N LEU A 73 -16.00 -2.23 1.24
CA LEU A 73 -14.99 -2.00 0.20
C LEU A 73 -14.39 -3.30 -0.39
N ASN A 74 -14.87 -4.47 0.03
CA ASN A 74 -14.36 -5.77 -0.39
C ASN A 74 -12.85 -5.92 -0.16
N LYS A 75 -12.41 -5.53 1.04
CA LYS A 75 -11.01 -5.55 1.50
C LYS A 75 -10.74 -6.60 2.58
N LEU A 76 -11.73 -7.41 2.95
CA LEU A 76 -11.57 -8.50 3.91
C LEU A 76 -10.41 -9.46 3.59
N PRO A 77 -10.15 -9.86 2.32
CA PRO A 77 -8.99 -10.70 2.01
C PRO A 77 -7.66 -10.07 2.45
N LEU A 78 -7.49 -8.76 2.26
CA LEU A 78 -6.31 -8.02 2.71
C LEU A 78 -6.18 -8.08 4.23
N VAL A 79 -7.27 -7.76 4.94
CA VAL A 79 -7.32 -7.72 6.41
C VAL A 79 -6.95 -9.07 7.00
N PHE A 80 -7.57 -10.15 6.52
CA PHE A 80 -7.32 -11.49 7.03
C PHE A 80 -5.91 -11.99 6.68
N ALA A 81 -5.40 -11.69 5.49
CA ALA A 81 -4.02 -12.03 5.14
C ALA A 81 -3.02 -11.31 6.05
N PHE A 82 -3.21 -10.01 6.28
CA PHE A 82 -2.33 -9.25 7.15
C PHE A 82 -2.39 -9.75 8.60
N LEU A 83 -3.57 -9.76 9.23
CA LEU A 83 -3.71 -10.15 10.63
C LEU A 83 -3.31 -11.61 10.86
N GLY A 84 -3.72 -12.50 9.94
CA GLY A 84 -3.39 -13.92 10.01
C GLY A 84 -1.89 -14.17 9.96
N VAL A 85 -1.20 -13.60 8.97
CA VAL A 85 0.26 -13.75 8.85
C VAL A 85 0.98 -13.05 10.01
N HIS A 86 0.56 -11.84 10.39
CA HIS A 86 1.18 -11.08 11.47
C HIS A 86 1.16 -11.83 12.81
N PHE A 87 -0.03 -12.29 13.24
CA PHE A 87 -0.15 -13.02 14.49
C PHE A 87 0.39 -14.44 14.40
N THR A 88 0.38 -15.08 13.22
CA THR A 88 1.03 -16.38 13.04
C THR A 88 2.54 -16.26 13.19
N LEU A 89 3.17 -15.23 12.61
CA LEU A 89 4.60 -14.98 12.78
C LEU A 89 4.95 -14.68 14.24
N ALA A 90 4.16 -13.85 14.92
CA ALA A 90 4.34 -13.58 16.35
C ALA A 90 4.20 -14.86 17.20
N THR A 91 3.21 -15.72 16.90
CA THR A 91 2.99 -16.98 17.60
C THR A 91 4.17 -17.92 17.36
N ILE A 92 4.60 -18.10 16.11
CA ILE A 92 5.75 -18.94 15.77
C ILE A 92 6.98 -18.44 16.52
N ALA A 93 7.26 -17.13 16.48
CA ALA A 93 8.40 -16.52 17.16
C ALA A 93 8.35 -16.70 18.69
N ALA A 94 7.16 -16.71 19.29
CA ALA A 94 7.01 -17.02 20.72
C ALA A 94 7.39 -18.48 21.04
N PHE A 95 7.09 -19.43 20.16
CA PHE A 95 7.43 -20.85 20.37
C PHE A 95 8.89 -21.19 20.08
N VAL A 96 9.51 -20.51 19.10
CA VAL A 96 10.88 -20.83 18.65
C VAL A 96 11.94 -19.87 19.21
N GLY A 97 11.55 -18.72 19.73
CA GLY A 97 12.41 -17.66 20.23
C GLY A 97 12.09 -17.26 21.66
N ASP A 98 12.24 -15.97 21.98
CA ASP A 98 11.88 -15.41 23.27
C ASP A 98 10.40 -14.95 23.27
N PRO A 99 9.49 -15.61 24.02
CA PRO A 99 8.11 -15.18 24.13
C PRO A 99 7.94 -13.77 24.67
N ALA A 100 8.83 -13.32 25.57
CA ALA A 100 8.74 -12.00 26.18
C ALA A 100 8.92 -10.89 25.15
N HIS A 101 9.77 -11.11 24.15
CA HIS A 101 10.05 -10.14 23.09
C HIS A 101 8.83 -9.88 22.19
N VAL A 102 8.00 -10.88 21.96
CA VAL A 102 6.83 -10.78 21.06
C VAL A 102 5.49 -10.67 21.80
N ALA A 103 5.49 -10.79 23.14
CA ALA A 103 4.29 -10.70 23.96
C ALA A 103 3.58 -9.34 23.81
N GLU A 104 4.33 -8.26 23.58
CA GLU A 104 3.79 -6.91 23.40
C GLU A 104 2.85 -6.83 22.19
N LEU A 105 3.09 -7.61 21.12
CA LEU A 105 2.23 -7.64 19.92
C LEU A 105 0.79 -8.08 20.22
N TYR A 106 0.56 -8.81 21.31
CA TYR A 106 -0.75 -9.27 21.75
C TYR A 106 -1.42 -8.35 22.78
N ARG A 107 -0.74 -7.27 23.19
CA ARG A 107 -1.19 -6.35 24.23
C ARG A 107 -1.39 -4.96 23.67
N ALA A 108 -2.08 -4.12 24.45
CA ALA A 108 -2.15 -2.71 24.13
C ALA A 108 -0.78 -2.05 24.37
N PRO A 109 -0.32 -1.14 23.48
CA PRO A 109 -1.05 -0.57 22.35
C PRO A 109 -1.02 -1.39 21.06
N ASP A 110 -0.08 -2.32 20.89
CA ASP A 110 0.26 -2.94 19.61
C ASP A 110 -0.89 -3.73 18.97
N VAL A 111 -1.68 -4.47 19.75
CA VAL A 111 -2.86 -5.18 19.22
C VAL A 111 -3.90 -4.20 18.66
N HIS A 112 -4.09 -3.05 19.31
CA HIS A 112 -4.99 -2.01 18.82
C HIS A 112 -4.41 -1.31 17.59
N MET A 113 -3.09 -1.09 17.56
CA MET A 113 -2.40 -0.57 16.39
C MET A 113 -2.59 -1.50 15.18
N ALA A 114 -2.41 -2.81 15.34
CA ALA A 114 -2.57 -3.80 14.28
C ALA A 114 -4.01 -3.83 13.73
N LEU A 115 -5.01 -3.77 14.61
CA LEU A 115 -6.42 -3.74 14.22
C LEU A 115 -6.80 -2.44 13.50
N PHE A 116 -6.39 -1.29 14.03
CA PHE A 116 -6.62 0.01 13.39
C PHE A 116 -5.91 0.09 12.03
N PHE A 117 -4.67 -0.36 11.98
CA PHE A 117 -3.88 -0.45 10.76
C PHE A 117 -4.58 -1.27 9.69
N ALA A 118 -5.02 -2.49 10.03
CA ALA A 118 -5.68 -3.38 9.10
C ALA A 118 -7.02 -2.81 8.61
N GLY A 119 -7.78 -2.16 9.49
CA GLY A 119 -9.09 -1.59 9.16
C GLY A 119 -9.02 -0.30 8.32
N PHE A 120 -8.06 0.58 8.59
CA PHE A 120 -8.08 1.97 8.10
C PHE A 120 -6.87 2.38 7.27
N MET A 121 -5.68 1.81 7.49
CA MET A 121 -4.44 2.22 6.81
C MET A 121 -4.11 1.31 5.63
N ALA A 122 -4.09 0.00 5.87
CA ALA A 122 -3.69 -1.00 4.87
C ALA A 122 -4.71 -1.14 3.72
N THR A 123 -5.96 -0.75 3.97
CA THR A 123 -7.10 -0.88 3.07
C THR A 123 -7.39 0.39 2.27
N ASP A 124 -6.56 1.43 2.40
CA ASP A 124 -6.68 2.70 1.68
C ASP A 124 -6.79 2.45 0.15
N PRO A 125 -7.94 2.77 -0.49
CA PRO A 125 -8.21 2.35 -1.87
C PRO A 125 -7.19 2.80 -2.93
N PRO A 126 -6.61 4.02 -2.88
CA PRO A 126 -5.64 4.46 -3.88
C PRO A 126 -4.35 3.64 -3.88
N THR A 127 -3.95 3.09 -2.74
CA THR A 127 -2.62 2.51 -2.50
C THR A 127 -2.65 0.99 -2.30
N SER A 128 -3.83 0.42 -2.02
CA SER A 128 -4.05 -1.03 -1.92
C SER A 128 -4.61 -1.64 -3.22
N PRO A 129 -4.35 -2.92 -3.52
CA PRO A 129 -4.85 -3.57 -4.72
C PRO A 129 -6.37 -3.81 -4.67
N PRO A 130 -7.06 -3.79 -5.83
CA PRO A 130 -8.50 -4.06 -5.89
C PRO A 130 -8.83 -5.56 -5.93
N LYS A 131 -7.98 -6.40 -6.53
CA LYS A 131 -8.28 -7.84 -6.75
C LYS A 131 -8.01 -8.67 -5.49
N PRO A 132 -8.89 -9.59 -5.07
CA PRO A 132 -8.70 -10.41 -3.87
C PRO A 132 -7.36 -11.17 -3.82
N ARG A 133 -6.92 -11.76 -4.93
CA ARG A 133 -5.61 -12.45 -4.98
C ARG A 133 -4.44 -11.49 -4.73
N ASP A 134 -4.51 -10.30 -5.28
CA ASP A 134 -3.49 -9.27 -5.10
C ASP A 134 -3.52 -8.72 -3.66
N GLN A 135 -4.71 -8.65 -3.05
CA GLN A 135 -4.90 -8.27 -1.65
C GLN A 135 -4.25 -9.26 -0.67
N LEU A 136 -4.36 -10.57 -0.92
CA LEU A 136 -3.71 -11.59 -0.09
C LEU A 136 -2.18 -11.42 -0.10
N VAL A 137 -1.59 -11.23 -1.29
CA VAL A 137 -0.14 -11.01 -1.43
C VAL A 137 0.28 -9.69 -0.77
N PHE A 138 -0.49 -8.62 -0.98
CA PHE A 138 -0.24 -7.33 -0.36
C PHE A 138 -0.27 -7.40 1.17
N GLY A 139 -1.30 -8.03 1.75
CA GLY A 139 -1.42 -8.22 3.19
C GLY A 139 -0.28 -9.07 3.76
N GLY A 140 0.11 -10.14 3.07
CA GLY A 140 1.26 -10.98 3.45
C GLY A 140 2.59 -10.22 3.42
N ILE A 141 2.86 -9.43 2.37
CA ILE A 141 4.07 -8.59 2.29
C ILE A 141 4.08 -7.57 3.43
N ALA A 142 2.95 -6.88 3.66
CA ALA A 142 2.84 -5.92 4.74
C ALA A 142 3.11 -6.56 6.11
N ALA A 143 2.55 -7.74 6.38
CA ALA A 143 2.76 -8.47 7.63
C ALA A 143 4.21 -8.92 7.81
N LEU A 144 4.82 -9.54 6.79
CA LEU A 144 6.21 -10.01 6.83
C LEU A 144 7.19 -8.84 7.06
N ALA A 145 7.04 -7.76 6.30
CA ALA A 145 7.89 -6.58 6.43
C ALA A 145 7.69 -5.88 7.78
N SER A 146 6.44 -5.79 8.26
CA SER A 146 6.15 -5.21 9.58
C SER A 146 6.80 -6.04 10.69
N PHE A 147 6.65 -7.36 10.63
CA PHE A 147 7.23 -8.27 11.62
C PHE A 147 8.76 -8.23 11.60
N ALA A 148 9.38 -8.21 10.43
CA ALA A 148 10.83 -8.04 10.31
C ALA A 148 11.32 -6.72 10.91
N LEU A 149 10.61 -5.61 10.67
CA LEU A 149 10.94 -4.31 11.25
C LEU A 149 10.77 -4.30 12.78
N PHE A 150 9.71 -4.96 13.28
CA PHE A 150 9.50 -5.13 14.72
C PHE A 150 10.68 -5.87 15.36
N MET A 151 11.08 -7.01 14.81
CA MET A 151 12.20 -7.80 15.33
C MET A 151 13.56 -7.07 15.24
N ALA A 152 13.74 -6.21 14.24
CA ALA A 152 15.01 -5.52 14.02
C ALA A 152 15.19 -4.25 14.87
N VAL A 153 14.11 -3.48 15.08
CA VAL A 153 14.21 -2.13 15.65
C VAL A 153 13.22 -1.89 16.80
N GLY A 154 12.19 -2.73 16.96
CA GLY A 154 11.17 -2.58 18.02
C GLY A 154 10.39 -1.25 17.96
N ALA A 155 10.34 -0.60 16.80
CA ALA A 155 9.92 0.79 16.70
C ALA A 155 8.42 0.95 16.40
N VAL A 156 7.76 1.96 16.97
CA VAL A 156 6.31 2.26 16.87
C VAL A 156 5.76 2.34 15.43
N TYR A 157 6.61 2.56 14.44
CA TYR A 157 6.23 2.65 13.02
C TYR A 157 6.42 1.34 12.25
N PHE A 158 6.71 0.21 12.89
CA PHE A 158 6.96 -1.07 12.20
C PHE A 158 5.83 -1.46 11.23
N LEU A 159 4.57 -1.28 11.64
CA LEU A 159 3.38 -1.49 10.80
C LEU A 159 3.34 -0.57 9.57
N LEU A 160 3.68 0.70 9.78
CA LEU A 160 3.70 1.70 8.71
C LEU A 160 4.84 1.43 7.73
N GLY A 161 6.02 1.05 8.23
CA GLY A 161 7.15 0.64 7.39
C GLY A 161 6.79 -0.58 6.53
N GLY A 162 6.15 -1.60 7.11
CA GLY A 162 5.68 -2.75 6.34
C GLY A 162 4.63 -2.39 5.29
N LEU A 163 3.74 -1.44 5.58
CA LEU A 163 2.81 -0.90 4.59
C LEU A 163 3.51 -0.19 3.44
N LEU A 164 4.54 0.60 3.72
CA LEU A 164 5.32 1.28 2.67
C LEU A 164 5.99 0.26 1.74
N VAL A 165 6.52 -0.84 2.29
CA VAL A 165 7.07 -1.95 1.48
C VAL A 165 5.99 -2.58 0.58
N ALA A 166 4.81 -2.86 1.12
CA ALA A 166 3.69 -3.40 0.34
C ALA A 166 3.18 -2.41 -0.73
N ASN A 167 3.13 -1.11 -0.40
CA ASN A 167 2.78 -0.05 -1.32
C ASN A 167 3.78 0.08 -2.49
N LEU A 168 5.09 -0.03 -2.22
CA LEU A 168 6.12 -0.04 -3.27
C LEU A 168 5.92 -1.21 -4.23
N TRP A 169 5.63 -2.40 -3.70
CA TRP A 169 5.31 -3.58 -4.52
C TRP A 169 4.08 -3.35 -5.41
N GLU A 170 2.97 -2.85 -4.87
CA GLU A 170 1.76 -2.59 -5.65
C GLU A 170 1.96 -1.44 -6.66
N GLY A 171 2.72 -0.41 -6.30
CA GLY A 171 3.12 0.67 -7.19
C GLY A 171 3.93 0.16 -8.38
N GLY A 172 4.90 -0.71 -8.13
CA GLY A 172 5.69 -1.37 -9.18
C GLY A 172 4.82 -2.19 -10.12
N ARG A 173 3.86 -2.96 -9.58
CA ARG A 173 2.87 -3.71 -10.39
C ARG A 173 2.00 -2.80 -11.25
N LYS A 174 1.52 -1.68 -10.71
CA LYS A 174 0.73 -0.69 -11.47
C LYS A 174 1.56 -0.10 -12.60
N TRP A 175 2.82 0.25 -12.33
CA TRP A 175 3.73 0.81 -13.33
C TRP A 175 4.02 -0.18 -14.47
N GLN A 176 4.28 -1.44 -14.17
CA GLN A 176 4.49 -2.48 -15.17
C GLN A 176 3.27 -2.69 -16.07
N ARG A 177 2.05 -2.64 -15.53
CA ARG A 177 0.81 -2.73 -16.33
C ARG A 177 0.69 -1.58 -17.32
N VAL A 178 0.89 -0.34 -16.84
CA VAL A 178 0.87 0.86 -17.69
C VAL A 178 1.90 0.80 -18.81
N ARG A 179 3.11 0.32 -18.51
CA ARG A 179 4.18 0.19 -19.51
C ARG A 179 3.80 -0.82 -20.60
N ARG A 180 3.28 -1.99 -20.21
CA ARG A 180 2.80 -3.02 -21.16
C ARG A 180 1.67 -2.52 -22.06
N GLU A 181 0.69 -1.80 -21.51
CA GLU A 181 -0.39 -1.20 -22.31
C GLU A 181 0.13 -0.17 -23.31
N SER A 182 1.13 0.62 -22.90
CA SER A 182 1.76 1.64 -23.76
C SER A 182 2.55 0.99 -24.91
N ASP A 183 3.27 -0.09 -24.61
CA ASP A 183 4.04 -0.84 -25.62
C ASP A 183 3.12 -1.54 -26.62
N GLN A 184 2.01 -2.15 -26.16
CA GLN A 184 1.01 -2.75 -27.05
C GLN A 184 0.35 -1.72 -27.99
N ARG A 185 -0.02 -0.54 -27.48
CA ARG A 185 -0.56 0.55 -28.31
C ARG A 185 0.44 1.04 -29.35
N ARG A 186 1.74 1.12 -29.00
CA ARG A 186 2.81 1.49 -29.94
C ARG A 186 2.96 0.47 -31.06
N LEU A 187 2.84 -0.82 -30.75
CA LEU A 187 2.89 -1.90 -31.74
C LEU A 187 1.68 -1.87 -32.67
N GLN A 188 0.46 -1.79 -32.12
CA GLN A 188 -0.78 -1.69 -32.90
C GLN A 188 -0.81 -0.42 -33.79
N GLY A 189 -0.31 0.72 -33.30
CA GLY A 189 -0.21 1.95 -34.08
C GLY A 189 0.88 1.93 -35.17
N ARG A 190 1.87 1.03 -35.10
CA ARG A 190 2.84 0.83 -36.18
C ARG A 190 2.24 0.02 -37.33
N ASP A 191 1.42 -0.99 -37.04
CA ASP A 191 0.76 -1.82 -38.05
C ASP A 191 -0.37 -1.10 -38.79
N GLN A 192 -0.97 -0.06 -38.19
CA GLN A 192 -2.01 0.76 -38.82
C GLN A 192 -1.49 1.92 -39.67
N ARG A 193 -0.16 2.09 -39.84
CA ARG A 193 0.34 3.05 -40.83
C ARG A 193 -0.09 2.56 -42.22
N PRO A 194 -0.82 3.38 -43.01
CA PRO A 194 -1.20 2.96 -44.34
C PRO A 194 0.07 2.59 -45.10
N ARG A 195 0.17 1.33 -45.55
CA ARG A 195 1.11 0.97 -46.61
C ARG A 195 0.84 1.97 -47.71
N VAL A 196 1.74 2.94 -47.89
CA VAL A 196 1.74 3.82 -49.05
C VAL A 196 1.75 2.86 -50.23
N ARG A 197 0.58 2.66 -50.85
CA ARG A 197 0.49 1.96 -52.13
C ARG A 197 1.25 2.87 -53.07
N THR A 198 2.51 2.54 -53.32
CA THR A 198 3.24 3.05 -54.46
C THR A 198 2.47 2.57 -55.69
N HIS A 199 1.52 3.38 -56.16
CA HIS A 199 0.93 3.21 -57.47
C HIS A 199 2.09 3.35 -58.48
N PRO A 200 2.37 2.34 -59.32
CA PRO A 200 3.30 2.54 -60.43
C PRO A 200 2.68 3.59 -61.34
N LEU A 201 3.31 4.75 -61.42
CA LEU A 201 2.98 5.77 -62.41
C LEU A 201 3.40 5.25 -63.78
N GLY A 202 2.43 5.15 -64.68
CA GLY A 202 2.60 5.26 -66.13
C GLY A 202 3.32 4.10 -66.81
N ALA A 203 2.53 3.16 -67.35
CA ALA A 203 2.90 2.48 -68.59
C ALA A 203 1.97 3.01 -69.69
N ASP A 204 2.62 3.34 -70.79
CA ASP A 204 2.25 4.27 -71.83
C ASP A 204 1.18 3.74 -72.79
N ARG A 205 0.55 4.67 -73.49
CA ARG A 205 -0.58 4.51 -74.41
C ARG A 205 -0.12 3.79 -75.68
N THR A 206 -0.84 2.74 -76.10
CA THR A 206 -0.78 2.22 -77.47
C THR A 206 -1.84 2.90 -78.34
N PRO A 207 -1.50 3.39 -79.55
CA PRO A 207 -2.50 3.95 -80.47
C PRO A 207 -3.35 2.84 -81.09
N ARG A 208 -4.62 3.16 -81.35
CA ARG A 208 -5.58 2.35 -82.10
C ARG A 208 -5.29 2.44 -83.60
N GLU A 209 -5.37 1.31 -84.29
CA GLU A 209 -5.74 1.21 -85.71
C GLU A 209 -7.21 0.81 -85.82
#